data_AF-A0A0G0YL21-F1
#
_entry.id   AF-A0A0G0YL21-F1
#
_cell.length_a   1.000
_cell.length_b   1.000
_cell.length_c   1.000
_cell.angle_alpha   90.00
_cell.angle_beta   90.00
_cell.angle_gamma   90.00
#
_symmetry.space_group_name_H-M   'P 1'
#
loop_
_entity.id
_entity.type
_entity.pdbx_description
1 polymer ?
#
loop_
_entity_poly.entity_id
_entity_poly.type
_entity_poly.pdbx_seq_one_letter_code
_entity_poly.pdbx_strand_id
1 'polypeptide(L)'
;MFIMATWRPKQDIWLIGTAIGLLCCKSDNYEIYLAVSKNPSLEPRKFLVGLKKDWLFYQQRDVYTYSSGINDLVSYHFLPEGYGFLIKKGEPVYIKVGAVNLTINPLEYDAFCNLYYTLA
;
A
#
# COMPACT_ATOMS: atom_id res chain seq x y z
N MET A 1 -7.40 -8.66 -2.58
CA MET A 1 -7.04 -7.24 -2.36
C MET A 1 -8.32 -6.43 -2.37
N PHE A 2 -8.53 -5.61 -1.36
CA PHE A 2 -9.71 -4.78 -1.13
C PHE A 2 -9.30 -3.30 -1.15
N ILE A 3 -10.19 -2.43 -1.65
CA ILE A 3 -9.99 -0.98 -1.57
C ILE A 3 -10.33 -0.55 -0.14
N MET A 4 -9.28 -0.33 0.65
CA MET A 4 -9.39 0.14 2.03
C MET A 4 -9.97 1.55 2.08
N ALA A 5 -9.51 2.43 1.19
CA ALA A 5 -10.00 3.79 1.10
C ALA A 5 -9.85 4.34 -0.33
N THR A 6 -10.74 5.26 -0.69
CA THR A 6 -10.62 6.07 -1.91
C THR A 6 -10.53 7.54 -1.50
N TRP A 7 -9.49 8.22 -1.95
CA TRP A 7 -9.31 9.64 -1.74
C TRP A 7 -9.43 10.39 -3.06
N ARG A 8 -10.06 11.56 -3.03
CA ARG A 8 -10.16 12.47 -4.17
C ARG A 8 -9.73 13.86 -3.69
N PRO A 9 -8.57 14.38 -4.11
CA PRO A 9 -8.09 15.67 -3.64
C PRO A 9 -8.98 16.79 -4.16
N LYS A 10 -9.16 17.85 -3.35
CA LYS A 10 -10.01 19.00 -3.68
C LYS A 10 -9.35 20.00 -4.64
N GLN A 11 -8.07 19.79 -4.94
CA GLN A 11 -7.22 20.61 -5.80
C GLN A 11 -6.11 19.75 -6.41
N ASP A 12 -5.37 20.29 -7.38
CA ASP A 12 -4.20 19.64 -7.95
C ASP A 12 -3.09 19.53 -6.89
N ILE A 13 -2.43 18.37 -6.85
CA ILE A 13 -1.36 18.09 -5.88
C ILE A 13 -0.21 17.31 -6.52
N TRP A 14 0.97 17.44 -5.93
CA TRP A 14 2.08 16.53 -6.13
C TRP A 14 2.15 15.56 -4.95
N LEU A 15 1.89 14.28 -5.20
CA LEU A 15 2.11 13.25 -4.21
C LEU A 15 3.61 12.92 -4.16
N ILE A 16 4.25 13.15 -3.00
CA ILE A 16 5.71 13.10 -2.83
C ILE A 16 6.18 11.93 -1.96
N GLY A 17 5.27 11.29 -1.22
CA GLY A 17 5.64 10.16 -0.40
C GLY A 17 4.48 9.47 0.29
N THR A 18 4.81 8.40 1.00
CA THR A 18 3.87 7.67 1.86
C THR A 18 4.58 7.05 3.06
N ALA A 19 3.85 6.90 4.17
CA ALA A 19 4.21 5.99 5.26
C ALA A 19 3.20 4.85 5.28
N ILE A 20 3.68 3.63 5.12
CA ILE A 20 2.87 2.42 5.07
C ILE A 20 3.20 1.56 6.28
N GLY A 21 2.18 1.04 6.95
CA GLY A 21 2.33 0.04 8.00
C GLY A 21 1.52 -1.21 7.72
N LEU A 22 2.14 -2.38 7.90
CA LEU A 22 1.54 -3.71 7.74
C LEU A 22 1.82 -4.51 9.02
N LEU A 23 0.80 -4.71 9.84
CA LEU A 23 0.90 -5.33 11.16
C LEU A 23 0.20 -6.69 11.17
N CYS A 24 0.89 -7.71 11.69
CA CYS A 24 0.32 -9.02 11.93
C CYS A 24 0.71 -9.51 13.33
N CYS A 25 -0.24 -10.13 14.02
CA CYS A 25 -0.10 -10.74 15.32
C CYS A 25 0.04 -12.28 15.15
N LYS A 26 1.28 -12.76 15.02
CA LYS A 26 1.70 -14.18 15.05
C LYS A 26 0.71 -15.19 14.41
N SER A 27 0.77 -15.33 13.09
CA SER A 27 0.23 -16.50 12.39
C SER A 27 1.13 -16.93 11.24
N ASP A 28 0.94 -18.15 10.77
CA ASP A 28 1.80 -18.75 9.75
C ASP A 28 1.37 -18.40 8.32
N ASN A 29 2.34 -18.14 7.44
CA ASN A 29 2.25 -18.16 5.97
C ASN A 29 1.22 -17.20 5.34
N TYR A 30 1.37 -15.91 5.63
CA TYR A 30 0.65 -14.85 4.93
C TYR A 30 1.60 -13.91 4.24
N GLU A 31 1.13 -13.36 3.13
CA GLU A 31 1.75 -12.21 2.49
C GLU A 31 0.75 -11.06 2.51
N ILE A 32 1.09 -9.99 3.21
CA ILE A 32 0.26 -8.81 3.32
C ILE A 32 0.85 -7.73 2.42
N TYR A 33 -0.03 -7.04 1.71
CA TYR A 33 0.30 -6.01 0.75
C TYR A 33 -0.51 -4.77 1.02
N LEU A 34 0.12 -3.60 0.95
CA LEU A 34 -0.56 -2.31 0.88
C LEU A 34 0.01 -1.49 -0.26
N ALA A 35 -0.87 -0.93 -1.08
CA ALA A 35 -0.48 -0.15 -2.24
C ALA A 35 -1.34 1.11 -2.40
N VAL A 36 -0.72 2.13 -2.99
CA VAL A 36 -1.35 3.37 -3.42
C VAL A 36 -1.37 3.35 -4.94
N SER A 37 -2.54 3.44 -5.57
CA SER A 37 -2.67 3.31 -7.02
C SER A 37 -3.77 4.21 -7.57
N LYS A 38 -3.70 4.50 -8.87
CA LYS A 38 -4.75 5.18 -9.65
C LYS A 38 -5.68 4.19 -10.36
N ASN A 39 -5.35 2.90 -10.36
CA ASN A 39 -6.10 1.86 -11.06
C ASN A 39 -7.05 1.13 -10.09
N PRO A 40 -8.38 1.22 -10.23
CA PRO A 40 -9.32 0.52 -9.36
C PRO A 40 -9.37 -0.99 -9.61
N SER A 41 -9.11 -1.46 -10.83
CA SER A 41 -9.41 -2.82 -11.31
C SER A 41 -8.28 -3.85 -11.17
N LEU A 42 -7.27 -3.57 -10.35
CA LEU A 42 -6.21 -4.55 -10.07
C LEU A 42 -6.78 -5.69 -9.20
N GLU A 43 -7.02 -6.84 -9.84
CA GLU A 43 -7.46 -8.08 -9.19
C GLU A 43 -6.31 -8.78 -8.44
N PRO A 44 -6.58 -9.46 -7.31
CA PRO A 44 -5.61 -10.32 -6.65
C PRO A 44 -5.28 -11.54 -7.55
N ARG A 45 -4.25 -11.44 -8.38
CA ARG A 45 -3.69 -12.61 -9.06
C ARG A 45 -2.96 -13.50 -8.04
N LYS A 46 -3.08 -14.83 -8.17
CA LYS A 46 -2.38 -15.84 -7.33
C LYS A 46 -0.88 -15.59 -7.16
N PHE A 47 -0.27 -14.94 -8.15
CA PHE A 47 1.09 -14.43 -8.08
C PHE A 47 1.06 -12.99 -8.55
N LEU A 48 1.30 -12.11 -7.60
CA LEU A 48 1.22 -10.68 -7.71
C LEU A 48 2.49 -10.07 -8.36
N VAL A 49 3.31 -10.88 -9.04
CA VAL A 49 4.54 -10.46 -9.73
C VAL A 49 4.26 -9.54 -10.94
N GLY A 50 3.03 -9.55 -11.47
CA GLY A 50 2.58 -8.60 -12.51
C GLY A 50 2.22 -7.19 -12.02
N LEU A 51 2.38 -6.90 -10.72
CA LEU A 51 1.74 -5.77 -10.04
C LEU A 51 2.45 -4.41 -10.03
N LYS A 52 3.67 -4.27 -10.56
CA LYS A 52 4.39 -2.99 -10.41
C LYS A 52 3.95 -1.89 -11.38
N LYS A 53 3.06 -2.18 -12.32
CA LYS A 53 2.52 -1.19 -13.26
C LYS A 53 1.36 -0.45 -12.58
N ASP A 54 1.39 0.88 -12.62
CA ASP A 54 0.36 1.79 -12.07
C ASP A 54 0.29 1.92 -10.54
N TRP A 55 1.33 1.48 -9.83
CA TRP A 55 1.50 1.74 -8.39
C TRP A 55 2.29 3.01 -8.18
N LEU A 56 1.75 3.92 -7.37
CA LEU A 56 2.47 5.11 -6.93
C LEU A 56 3.44 4.73 -5.81
N PHE A 57 2.97 3.92 -4.85
CA PHE A 57 3.76 3.36 -3.76
C PHE A 57 3.23 1.98 -3.37
N TYR A 58 4.09 1.12 -2.82
CA TYR A 58 3.68 -0.19 -2.31
C TYR A 58 4.63 -0.71 -1.24
N GLN A 59 4.11 -1.56 -0.37
CA GLN A 59 4.87 -2.39 0.55
C GLN A 59 4.28 -3.81 0.57
N GLN A 60 5.17 -4.79 0.74
CA GLN A 60 4.86 -6.18 1.00
C GLN A 60 5.48 -6.57 2.34
N ARG A 61 4.75 -7.37 3.12
CA ARG A 61 5.26 -8.01 4.33
C ARG A 61 4.97 -9.50 4.28
N ASP A 62 6.04 -10.27 4.40
CA ASP A 62 5.97 -11.72 4.50
C ASP A 62 5.90 -12.11 5.99
N VAL A 63 4.81 -12.80 6.38
CA VAL A 63 4.58 -13.25 7.76
C VAL A 63 5.07 -14.71 7.92
N TYR A 64 6.24 -15.01 7.37
CA TYR A 64 6.94 -16.28 7.65
C TYR A 64 7.87 -16.14 8.87
N THR A 65 8.21 -14.92 9.24
CA THR A 65 9.12 -14.59 10.33
C THR A 65 8.46 -13.62 11.29
N TYR A 66 8.83 -13.75 12.57
CA TYR A 66 8.45 -12.75 13.56
C TYR A 66 9.04 -11.39 13.18
N SER A 67 8.30 -10.32 13.42
CA SER A 67 8.85 -8.96 13.36
C SER A 67 10.03 -8.87 14.30
N SER A 68 11.20 -8.57 13.76
CA SER A 68 12.44 -8.35 14.49
C SER A 68 12.60 -6.89 14.91
N GLY A 69 11.89 -5.97 14.24
CA GLY A 69 11.83 -4.56 14.61
C GLY A 69 10.74 -3.79 13.90
N ILE A 70 10.66 -2.50 14.20
CA ILE A 70 9.65 -1.59 13.62
C ILE A 70 9.76 -1.44 12.11
N ASN A 71 10.97 -1.58 11.55
CA ASN A 71 11.22 -1.47 10.12
C ASN A 71 10.58 -2.63 9.33
N ASP A 72 10.31 -3.76 9.97
CA ASP A 72 9.58 -4.86 9.32
C ASP A 72 8.09 -4.53 9.22
N LEU A 73 7.60 -3.64 10.08
CA LEU A 73 6.19 -3.27 10.22
C LEU A 73 5.85 -2.01 9.44
N VAL A 74 6.80 -1.10 9.27
CA VAL A 74 6.56 0.24 8.71
C VAL A 74 7.64 0.58 7.68
N SER A 75 7.21 1.07 6.51
CA SER A 75 8.08 1.63 5.49
C SER A 75 7.71 3.07 5.18
N TYR A 76 8.75 3.88 4.96
CA TYR A 76 8.63 5.26 4.52
C TYR A 76 9.20 5.36 3.10
N HIS A 77 8.38 5.82 2.17
CA HIS A 77 8.78 6.02 0.78
C HIS A 77 8.64 7.50 0.45
N PHE A 78 9.77 8.16 0.17
CA PHE A 78 9.79 9.56 -0.25
C PHE A 78 10.50 9.68 -1.60
N LEU A 79 9.94 10.49 -2.48
CA LEU A 79 10.56 10.86 -3.75
C LEU A 79 11.56 11.99 -3.52
N PRO A 80 12.62 12.10 -4.35
CA PRO A 80 13.57 13.20 -4.26
C PRO A 80 12.90 14.56 -4.49
N GLU A 81 13.54 15.63 -4.03
CA GLU A 81 13.06 17.00 -4.22
C GLU A 81 12.81 17.31 -5.71
N GLY A 82 11.70 17.97 -6.00
CA GLY A 82 11.26 18.28 -7.37
C GLY A 82 10.57 17.13 -8.10
N TYR A 83 10.48 15.94 -7.50
CA TYR A 83 9.76 14.80 -8.06
C TYR A 83 8.46 14.51 -7.31
N GLY A 84 7.47 14.01 -8.04
CA GLY A 84 6.17 13.65 -7.50
C GLY A 84 5.29 12.97 -8.53
N PHE A 85 4.16 12.44 -8.09
CA PHE A 85 3.08 12.04 -8.97
C PHE A 85 2.02 13.15 -9.01
N LEU A 86 1.77 13.71 -10.18
CA LEU A 86 0.70 14.69 -10.36
C LEU A 86 -0.65 13.98 -10.23
N ILE A 87 -1.45 14.42 -9.25
CA ILE A 87 -2.82 13.99 -9.06
C ILE A 87 -3.72 15.21 -9.28
N LYS A 88 -4.57 15.13 -10.30
CA LYS A 88 -5.49 16.23 -10.62
C LYS A 88 -6.63 16.33 -9.61
N LYS A 89 -7.20 17.52 -9.48
CA LYS A 89 -8.41 17.75 -8.69
C LYS A 89 -9.50 16.73 -9.04
N GLY A 90 -10.02 16.06 -8.02
CA GLY A 90 -11.07 15.06 -8.16
C GLY A 90 -10.62 13.70 -8.69
N GLU A 91 -9.37 13.56 -9.11
CA GLU A 91 -8.81 12.30 -9.58
C GLU A 91 -8.68 11.30 -8.42
N PRO A 92 -9.23 10.08 -8.54
CA PRO A 92 -9.23 9.13 -7.44
C PRO A 92 -7.86 8.49 -7.21
N VAL A 93 -7.45 8.44 -5.95
CA VAL A 93 -6.34 7.65 -5.45
C VAL A 93 -6.91 6.55 -4.57
N TYR A 94 -6.53 5.31 -4.85
CA TYR A 94 -7.00 4.12 -4.15
C TYR A 94 -5.90 3.63 -3.21
N ILE A 95 -6.26 3.49 -1.93
CA ILE A 95 -5.44 2.79 -0.95
C ILE A 95 -5.98 1.36 -0.85
N LYS A 96 -5.14 0.40 -1.16
CA LYS A 96 -5.53 -0.99 -1.39
C LYS A 96 -4.74 -1.91 -0.49
N VAL A 97 -5.44 -2.73 0.28
CA VAL A 97 -4.83 -3.72 1.18
C VAL A 97 -5.23 -5.12 0.74
N GLY A 98 -4.32 -6.08 0.82
CA GLY A 98 -4.62 -7.46 0.55
C GLY A 98 -3.76 -8.39 1.37
N ALA A 99 -4.36 -9.46 1.86
CA ALA A 99 -3.65 -10.60 2.39
C ALA A 99 -3.81 -11.77 1.43
N VAL A 100 -2.70 -12.41 1.08
CA VAL A 100 -2.68 -13.71 0.42
C VAL A 100 -2.38 -14.73 1.50
N ASN A 101 -3.34 -15.63 1.70
CA ASN A 101 -3.18 -16.75 2.61
C ASN A 101 -2.56 -17.92 1.85
N LEU A 102 -1.39 -18.37 2.28
CA LEU A 102 -0.79 -19.61 1.77
C LEU A 102 -1.14 -20.82 2.65
N THR A 103 -1.86 -20.60 3.75
CA THR A 103 -2.51 -21.64 4.56
C THR A 103 -4.03 -21.53 4.47
N ILE A 104 -4.76 -22.28 5.29
CA ILE A 104 -6.24 -22.35 5.27
C ILE A 104 -6.85 -21.55 6.42
N ASN A 105 -6.07 -21.22 7.45
CA ASN A 105 -6.58 -20.54 8.64
C ASN A 105 -6.96 -19.09 8.34
N PRO A 106 -7.86 -18.44 9.08
CA PRO A 106 -8.07 -16.99 8.99
C PRO A 106 -7.02 -16.23 9.83
N LEU A 107 -6.72 -14.98 9.43
CA LEU A 107 -5.84 -14.06 10.14
C LEU A 107 -6.46 -12.66 10.20
N GLU A 108 -6.39 -12.04 11.37
CA GLU A 108 -6.64 -10.61 11.55
C GLU A 108 -5.34 -9.82 11.39
N TYR A 109 -5.39 -8.73 10.64
CA TYR A 109 -4.25 -7.86 10.40
C TYR A 109 -4.69 -6.41 10.41
N ASP A 110 -3.79 -5.54 10.86
CA ASP A 110 -3.96 -4.10 10.81
C ASP A 110 -3.05 -3.51 9.73
N ALA A 111 -3.53 -2.46 9.07
CA ALA A 111 -2.74 -1.71 8.10
C ALA A 111 -3.06 -0.23 8.19
N PHE A 112 -2.06 0.61 7.92
CA PHE A 112 -2.26 2.05 7.77
C PHE A 112 -1.46 2.61 6.60
N CYS A 113 -1.94 3.72 6.05
CA CYS A 113 -1.28 4.44 4.96
C CYS A 113 -1.47 5.95 5.18
N ASN A 114 -0.37 6.69 5.25
CA ASN A 114 -0.36 8.15 5.27
C ASN A 114 0.25 8.67 3.98
N LEU A 115 -0.49 9.50 3.25
CA LEU A 115 -0.02 10.11 2.00
C LEU A 115 0.56 11.50 2.29
N TYR A 116 1.76 11.76 1.78
CA TYR A 116 2.41 13.07 1.86
C TYR A 116 2.37 13.74 0.48
N TYR A 117 1.86 14.97 0.44
CA TYR A 117 1.72 15.73 -0.80
C TYR A 117 1.99 17.22 -0.58
N THR A 118 2.31 17.92 -1.67
CA THR A 118 2.38 19.39 -1.74
C THR A 118 1.40 19.90 -2.80
N LEU A 119 1.14 21.21 -2.80
CA LEU A 119 0.33 21.85 -3.84
C LEU A 119 1.07 21.82 -5.18
N ALA A 120 0.32 21.57 -6.25
CA ALA A 120 0.82 21.62 -7.62
C ALA A 120 0.57 22.96 -8.29
#